data_AF-A0A7S9DAX6-F1
#
_entry.id   AF-A0A7S9DAX6-F1
#
_cell.length_a   1.000
_cell.length_b   1.000
_cell.length_c   1.000
_cell.angle_alpha   90.00
_cell.angle_beta   90.00
_cell.angle_gamma   90.00
#
_symmetry.space_group_name_H-M   'P 1'
#
loop_
_entity.id
_entity.type
_entity.pdbx_description
1 polymer ?
#
loop_
_entity_poly.entity_id
_entity_poly.type
_entity_poly.pdbx_seq_one_letter_code
_entity_poly.pdbx_strand_id
1 'polypeptide(L)'
;MNTGLGRIELGHLVGAGDGPPRSGPAVGVWFKRGLLGLLAAVVVGGAVWVLMPPSEGNVVQTEPATPAVAVADPAAGASPIAMLAAEPAGLDRLKISSQTWRRGGLGSKALVTFTVRNDNDYAVKDVEIVCAFARRDGSHLTDRGRVLADTVGMKSRKTFARVPVGFVNINADQAKCSLVTARRA
;
A
#
# COMPACT_ATOMS: atom_id res chain seq x y z
N MET A 1 -11.99 30.07 48.58
CA MET A 1 -13.17 30.03 49.47
C MET A 1 -14.08 28.92 48.98
N ASN A 2 -14.53 28.10 49.93
CA ASN A 2 -15.28 26.84 49.82
C ASN A 2 -16.62 27.05 49.07
N THR A 3 -17.22 26.07 48.38
CA THR A 3 -18.00 24.90 48.86
C THR A 3 -18.40 24.08 47.60
N GLY A 4 -18.67 22.78 47.58
CA GLY A 4 -18.99 21.77 48.58
C GLY A 4 -19.46 20.49 47.86
N LEU A 5 -19.28 19.35 48.52
CA LEU A 5 -19.51 17.97 48.07
C LEU A 5 -20.98 17.61 47.85
N GLY A 6 -21.24 16.65 46.96
CA GLY A 6 -22.52 15.93 46.84
C GLY A 6 -22.31 14.44 46.60
N ARG A 7 -22.12 13.69 47.68
CA ARG A 7 -22.10 12.23 47.78
C ARG A 7 -23.54 11.75 47.98
N ILE A 8 -24.00 10.77 47.20
CA ILE A 8 -25.20 9.98 47.53
C ILE A 8 -24.82 8.51 47.42
N GLU A 9 -24.66 7.90 48.59
CA GLU A 9 -24.84 6.46 48.84
C GLU A 9 -26.26 6.23 49.38
N LEU A 10 -26.80 5.03 49.13
CA LEU A 10 -27.80 4.23 49.90
C LEU A 10 -28.60 3.39 48.89
N GLY A 11 -28.81 2.08 48.99
CA GLY A 11 -28.46 1.02 49.93
C GLY A 11 -28.86 -0.31 49.24
N HIS A 12 -28.06 -1.37 49.29
CA HIS A 12 -28.15 -2.49 50.23
C HIS A 12 -29.56 -3.05 50.48
N LEU A 13 -29.87 -4.20 49.86
CA LEU A 13 -30.71 -5.25 50.44
C LEU A 13 -30.03 -6.61 50.25
N VAL A 14 -30.00 -7.34 51.36
CA VAL A 14 -29.43 -8.67 51.61
C VAL A 14 -30.50 -9.75 51.45
N GLY A 15 -30.08 -10.96 51.10
CA GLY A 15 -30.83 -12.22 51.27
C GLY A 15 -30.38 -13.27 50.24
N ALA A 16 -29.31 -14.04 50.48
CA ALA A 16 -29.24 -15.30 51.23
C ALA A 16 -29.95 -16.48 50.51
N GLY A 17 -29.19 -17.52 50.17
CA GLY A 17 -29.72 -18.80 49.71
C GLY A 17 -28.72 -19.68 48.94
N ASP A 18 -27.92 -20.44 49.70
CA ASP A 18 -27.37 -21.78 49.45
C ASP A 18 -26.67 -22.20 48.14
N GLY A 19 -25.53 -22.88 48.31
CA GLY A 19 -24.66 -23.40 47.25
C GLY A 19 -25.04 -24.78 46.67
N PRO A 20 -24.06 -25.57 46.18
CA PRO A 20 -23.91 -25.90 44.76
C PRO A 20 -24.14 -27.41 44.44
N PRO A 21 -24.02 -27.87 43.17
CA PRO A 21 -22.70 -28.33 42.73
C PRO A 21 -22.35 -28.09 41.24
N ARG A 22 -21.04 -27.92 41.02
CA ARG A 22 -20.22 -28.41 39.91
C ARG A 22 -20.93 -28.85 38.62
N SER A 23 -20.65 -28.12 37.54
CA SER A 23 -20.53 -28.70 36.21
C SER A 23 -19.52 -27.92 35.37
N GLY A 24 -18.42 -28.56 35.03
CA GLY A 24 -17.63 -28.26 33.83
C GLY A 24 -17.37 -29.59 33.11
N PRO A 25 -16.70 -29.63 31.94
CA PRO A 25 -16.60 -28.63 30.88
C PRO A 25 -17.26 -29.17 29.58
N ALA A 26 -18.01 -28.35 28.84
CA ALA A 26 -18.47 -28.72 27.49
C ALA A 26 -17.48 -28.22 26.43
N VAL A 27 -16.24 -28.68 26.50
CA VAL A 27 -15.28 -28.58 25.40
C VAL A 27 -15.43 -29.84 24.55
N GLY A 28 -15.82 -29.66 23.29
CA GLY A 28 -15.37 -30.55 22.22
C GLY A 28 -16.38 -31.54 21.69
N VAL A 29 -17.34 -31.08 20.86
CA VAL A 29 -17.94 -31.97 19.83
C VAL A 29 -18.17 -31.28 18.47
N TRP A 30 -18.07 -29.95 18.37
CA TRP A 30 -18.37 -29.29 17.08
C TRP A 30 -17.18 -29.18 16.10
N PHE A 31 -15.93 -29.36 16.56
CA PHE A 31 -14.76 -29.09 15.72
C PHE A 31 -14.24 -30.29 14.89
N LYS A 32 -14.82 -31.49 15.03
CA LYS A 32 -14.24 -32.71 14.40
C LYS A 32 -14.86 -33.11 13.06
N ARG A 33 -15.96 -32.49 12.60
CA ARG A 33 -16.62 -32.83 11.32
C ARG A 33 -16.15 -32.02 10.11
N GLY A 34 -15.54 -30.85 10.29
CA GLY A 34 -15.06 -30.01 9.18
C GLY A 34 -13.64 -30.36 8.69
N LEU A 35 -12.78 -30.89 9.55
CA LEU A 35 -11.36 -31.09 9.24
C LEU A 35 -11.10 -32.35 8.37
N LEU A 36 -11.96 -33.38 8.47
CA LEU A 36 -11.83 -34.59 7.65
C LEU A 36 -12.28 -34.37 6.19
N GLY A 37 -13.23 -33.47 5.94
CA GLY A 37 -13.70 -33.18 4.57
C GLY A 37 -12.69 -32.40 3.73
N LEU A 38 -11.91 -31.52 4.36
CA LEU A 38 -10.91 -30.68 3.67
C LEU A 38 -9.67 -31.47 3.21
N LEU A 39 -9.27 -32.51 3.93
CA LEU A 39 -8.14 -33.36 3.54
C LEU A 39 -8.43 -34.23 2.32
N ALA A 40 -9.67 -34.72 2.15
CA ALA A 40 -10.05 -35.53 0.99
C ALA A 40 -10.10 -34.72 -0.32
N ALA A 41 -10.48 -33.43 -0.26
CA ALA A 41 -10.53 -32.56 -1.44
C ALA A 41 -9.14 -32.16 -1.96
N VAL A 42 -8.14 -32.03 -1.07
CA VAL A 42 -6.76 -31.66 -1.47
C VAL A 42 -6.05 -32.80 -2.18
N VAL A 43 -6.30 -34.06 -1.80
CA VAL A 43 -5.65 -35.23 -2.43
C VAL A 43 -6.19 -35.48 -3.85
N VAL A 44 -7.46 -35.20 -4.13
CA VAL A 44 -8.03 -35.35 -5.49
C VAL A 44 -7.69 -34.15 -6.39
N GLY A 45 -7.60 -32.93 -5.84
CA GLY A 45 -7.24 -31.74 -6.61
C GLY A 45 -5.76 -31.63 -7.00
N GLY A 46 -4.85 -32.19 -6.19
CA GLY A 46 -3.41 -32.16 -6.47
C GLY A 46 -2.95 -33.11 -7.58
N ALA A 47 -3.66 -34.22 -7.80
CA ALA A 47 -3.28 -35.24 -8.79
C ALA A 47 -3.52 -34.81 -10.25
N VAL A 48 -4.35 -33.78 -10.49
CA VAL A 48 -4.70 -33.29 -11.85
C VAL A 48 -3.76 -32.17 -12.33
N TRP A 49 -2.75 -31.76 -11.55
CA TRP A 49 -1.76 -30.77 -11.98
C TRP A 49 -0.37 -31.36 -12.31
N VAL A 50 -0.19 -32.67 -12.22
CA VAL A 50 1.09 -33.36 -12.52
C VAL A 50 1.17 -33.87 -13.97
N LEU A 51 0.12 -33.68 -14.78
CA LEU A 51 0.06 -34.16 -16.17
C LEU A 51 0.19 -33.06 -17.24
N MET A 52 0.92 -31.98 -16.93
CA MET A 52 1.37 -31.04 -17.97
C MET A 52 2.83 -31.33 -18.32
N PRO A 53 3.13 -31.75 -19.56
CA PRO A 53 4.51 -31.89 -20.02
C PRO A 53 5.17 -30.49 -20.13
N PRO A 54 6.45 -30.35 -19.77
CA PRO A 54 7.19 -29.12 -20.03
C PRO A 54 7.32 -28.93 -21.55
N SER A 55 6.90 -27.77 -22.04
CA SER A 55 7.16 -27.36 -23.42
C SER A 55 8.67 -27.21 -23.62
N GLU A 56 9.26 -28.14 -24.35
CA GLU A 56 10.54 -27.95 -25.03
C GLU A 56 10.37 -26.83 -26.07
N GLY A 57 11.19 -25.78 -25.95
CA GLY A 57 11.19 -24.65 -26.85
C GLY A 57 12.57 -23.98 -26.88
N ASN A 58 13.35 -24.38 -27.88
CA ASN A 58 14.59 -23.81 -28.40
C ASN A 58 15.89 -23.93 -27.58
N VAL A 59 16.60 -25.01 -27.95
CA VAL A 59 18.03 -24.99 -28.26
C VAL A 59 18.37 -23.77 -29.14
N VAL A 60 19.18 -22.86 -28.62
CA VAL A 60 20.07 -22.04 -29.45
C VAL A 60 21.49 -22.27 -28.96
N GLN A 61 22.21 -22.99 -29.82
CA GLN A 61 23.64 -23.24 -29.94
C GLN A 61 24.59 -22.57 -28.95
N THR A 62 25.38 -23.43 -28.31
CA THR A 62 26.79 -23.20 -28.01
C THR A 62 27.57 -23.02 -29.33
N GLU A 63 28.27 -21.90 -29.51
CA GLU A 63 29.73 -21.89 -29.69
C GLU A 63 30.33 -20.47 -29.62
N PRO A 64 31.61 -20.34 -29.24
CA PRO A 64 32.24 -19.11 -28.80
C PRO A 64 32.92 -18.38 -29.96
N ALA A 65 32.84 -17.05 -29.99
CA ALA A 65 33.67 -16.23 -30.87
C ALA A 65 34.21 -15.01 -30.11
N THR A 66 35.49 -15.14 -29.76
CA THR A 66 36.56 -14.12 -29.70
C THR A 66 36.15 -12.64 -29.79
N PRO A 67 36.58 -11.77 -28.86
CA PRO A 67 36.44 -10.33 -29.04
C PRO A 67 37.47 -9.82 -30.05
N ALA A 68 37.04 -9.65 -31.31
CA ALA A 68 37.80 -8.88 -32.29
C ALA A 68 37.39 -7.40 -32.17
N VAL A 69 38.32 -6.60 -31.66
CA VAL A 69 38.31 -5.14 -31.71
C VAL A 69 38.26 -4.72 -33.19
N ALA A 70 37.24 -3.96 -33.58
CA ALA A 70 37.23 -3.22 -34.84
C ALA A 70 36.65 -1.83 -34.58
N VAL A 71 37.55 -0.85 -34.57
CA VAL A 71 37.25 0.59 -34.68
C VAL A 71 36.83 0.87 -36.11
N ALA A 72 35.66 1.50 -36.29
CA ALA A 72 35.33 2.26 -37.50
C ALA A 72 34.39 3.43 -37.14
N ASP A 73 34.72 4.57 -37.74
CA ASP A 73 34.38 5.98 -37.46
C ASP A 73 32.94 6.38 -37.93
N PRO A 74 32.50 7.66 -37.88
CA PRO A 74 31.17 8.04 -37.44
C PRO A 74 30.27 8.54 -38.61
N ALA A 75 29.08 9.00 -38.24
CA ALA A 75 28.09 9.71 -39.06
C ALA A 75 27.08 8.83 -39.81
N ALA A 76 25.85 8.80 -39.30
CA ALA A 76 24.77 9.64 -39.83
C ALA A 76 23.42 9.20 -39.25
N GLY A 77 22.68 10.18 -38.71
CA GLY A 77 21.23 10.18 -38.80
C GLY A 77 20.45 9.28 -37.83
N ALA A 78 20.63 9.45 -36.53
CA ALA A 78 19.51 9.23 -35.60
C ALA A 78 19.02 10.61 -35.16
N SER A 79 17.90 11.03 -35.74
CA SER A 79 17.14 12.21 -35.33
C SER A 79 17.08 12.30 -33.81
N PRO A 80 17.33 13.47 -33.19
CA PRO A 80 16.85 13.66 -31.84
C PRO A 80 15.33 13.66 -31.99
N ILE A 81 14.68 12.54 -31.67
CA ILE A 81 13.31 12.63 -31.18
C ILE A 81 13.47 13.56 -30.00
N ALA A 82 13.07 14.82 -30.21
CA ALA A 82 12.87 15.77 -29.16
C ALA A 82 11.82 15.14 -28.27
N MET A 83 12.29 14.34 -27.31
CA MET A 83 11.63 14.12 -26.05
C MET A 83 11.63 15.52 -25.44
N LEU A 84 10.69 16.35 -25.93
CA LEU A 84 10.40 17.68 -25.43
C LEU A 84 10.34 17.49 -23.93
N ALA A 85 11.39 17.95 -23.25
CA ALA A 85 11.48 17.89 -21.81
C ALA A 85 10.21 18.59 -21.34
N ALA A 86 9.25 17.81 -20.86
CA ALA A 86 7.96 18.34 -20.49
C ALA A 86 8.21 19.37 -19.39
N GLU A 87 7.85 20.62 -19.68
CA GLU A 87 8.11 21.75 -18.80
C GLU A 87 7.59 21.44 -17.38
N PRO A 88 8.36 21.80 -16.34
CA PRO A 88 7.91 21.62 -14.96
C PRO A 88 6.59 22.36 -14.77
N ALA A 89 5.58 21.67 -14.23
CA ALA A 89 4.30 22.27 -13.94
C ALA A 89 4.38 23.09 -12.65
N GLY A 90 3.73 24.26 -12.63
CA GLY A 90 3.60 25.06 -11.41
C GLY A 90 2.76 24.33 -10.38
N LEU A 91 3.33 24.08 -9.19
CA LEU A 91 2.65 23.37 -8.10
C LEU A 91 1.61 24.23 -7.37
N ASP A 92 1.67 25.56 -7.53
CA ASP A 92 0.83 26.52 -6.77
C ASP A 92 -0.68 26.29 -6.93
N ARG A 93 -1.10 25.74 -8.07
CA ARG A 93 -2.51 25.42 -8.38
C ARG A 93 -2.81 23.92 -8.34
N LEU A 94 -1.89 23.10 -7.87
CA LEU A 94 -2.12 21.71 -7.50
C LEU A 94 -2.22 21.59 -5.98
N LYS A 95 -3.23 20.87 -5.50
CA LYS A 95 -3.37 20.60 -4.06
C LYS A 95 -3.90 19.22 -3.78
N ILE A 96 -3.45 18.64 -2.68
CA ILE A 96 -4.04 17.43 -2.12
C ILE A 96 -5.27 17.86 -1.32
N SER A 97 -6.46 17.53 -1.79
CA SER A 97 -7.72 17.91 -1.14
C SER A 97 -8.17 16.96 -0.04
N SER A 98 -7.70 15.73 -0.10
CA SER A 98 -7.98 14.70 0.90
C SER A 98 -6.84 13.69 0.87
N GLN A 99 -6.52 13.14 2.03
CA GLN A 99 -5.56 12.06 2.15
C GLN A 99 -5.98 11.13 3.29
N THR A 100 -5.77 9.85 3.08
CA THR A 100 -5.81 8.82 4.12
C THR A 100 -4.67 7.87 3.85
N TRP A 101 -4.23 7.17 4.87
CA TRP A 101 -3.19 6.17 4.73
C TRP A 101 -3.50 4.98 5.62
N ARG A 102 -2.92 3.84 5.27
CA ARG A 102 -2.98 2.64 6.10
C ARG A 102 -1.75 1.79 5.87
N ARG A 103 -1.42 0.96 6.84
CA ARG A 103 -0.44 -0.10 6.66
C ARG A 103 -1.09 -1.30 5.96
N GLY A 104 -0.34 -1.90 5.04
CA GLY A 104 -0.66 -3.14 4.34
C GLY A 104 0.57 -4.06 4.31
N GLY A 105 0.49 -5.20 3.62
CA GLY A 105 1.62 -6.13 3.51
C GLY A 105 2.17 -6.56 4.88
N LEU A 106 1.31 -7.12 5.72
CA LEU A 106 1.62 -7.52 7.12
C LEU A 106 2.01 -6.37 8.05
N GLY A 107 1.65 -5.12 7.68
CA GLY A 107 1.92 -3.95 8.51
C GLY A 107 3.20 -3.21 8.14
N SER A 108 3.95 -3.64 7.12
CA SER A 108 5.24 -3.05 6.75
C SER A 108 5.16 -2.05 5.59
N LYS A 109 4.13 -2.14 4.73
CA LYS A 109 3.95 -1.27 3.56
C LYS A 109 2.98 -0.13 3.83
N ALA A 110 3.32 1.08 3.44
CA ALA A 110 2.40 2.21 3.46
C ALA A 110 1.59 2.28 2.16
N LEU A 111 0.27 2.25 2.30
CA LEU A 111 -0.68 2.47 1.23
C LEU A 111 -1.39 3.81 1.48
N VAL A 112 -1.28 4.74 0.54
CA VAL A 112 -1.88 6.07 0.65
C VAL A 112 -3.01 6.19 -0.35
N THR A 113 -4.15 6.74 0.09
CA THR A 113 -5.24 7.15 -0.78
C THR A 113 -5.39 8.66 -0.68
N PHE A 114 -5.27 9.36 -1.79
CA PHE A 114 -5.36 10.82 -1.79
C PHE A 114 -5.98 11.35 -3.07
N THR A 115 -6.55 12.54 -3.00
CA THR A 115 -7.16 13.21 -4.15
C THR A 115 -6.38 14.47 -4.47
N VAL A 116 -5.86 14.54 -5.70
CA VAL A 116 -5.23 15.73 -6.25
C VAL A 116 -6.28 16.55 -6.97
N ARG A 117 -6.32 17.85 -6.67
CA ARG A 117 -7.08 18.84 -7.42
C ARG A 117 -6.12 19.68 -8.26
N ASN A 118 -6.39 19.72 -9.56
CA ASN A 118 -5.66 20.54 -10.52
C ASN A 118 -6.53 21.73 -10.90
N ASP A 119 -6.21 22.92 -10.37
CA ASP A 119 -6.89 24.17 -10.70
C ASP A 119 -6.18 24.92 -11.87
N ASN A 120 -5.19 24.31 -12.54
CA ASN A 120 -4.58 24.85 -13.76
C ASN A 120 -5.52 24.73 -14.98
N ASP A 121 -5.22 25.52 -15.99
CA ASP A 121 -5.79 25.51 -17.35
C ASP A 121 -5.13 24.46 -18.27
N TYR A 122 -4.23 23.63 -17.74
CA TYR A 122 -3.59 22.52 -18.43
C TYR A 122 -3.64 21.23 -17.59
N ALA A 123 -3.55 20.10 -18.27
CA ALA A 123 -3.40 18.80 -17.63
C ALA A 123 -1.96 18.60 -17.12
N VAL A 124 -1.82 17.83 -16.06
CA VAL A 124 -0.54 17.54 -15.40
C VAL A 124 -0.35 16.03 -15.29
N LYS A 125 0.88 15.57 -15.39
CA LYS A 125 1.27 14.15 -15.27
C LYS A 125 2.53 14.03 -14.44
N ASP A 126 2.95 12.80 -14.16
CA ASP A 126 4.17 12.49 -13.41
C ASP A 126 4.23 13.23 -12.08
N VAL A 127 3.12 13.20 -11.35
CA VAL A 127 2.99 13.88 -10.06
C VAL A 127 3.79 13.11 -9.03
N GLU A 128 4.80 13.74 -8.45
CA GLU A 128 5.57 13.19 -7.34
C GLU A 128 4.97 13.59 -6.01
N ILE A 129 4.69 12.57 -5.21
CA ILE A 129 4.29 12.74 -3.82
C ILE A 129 5.42 12.36 -2.90
N VAL A 130 5.57 13.11 -1.81
CA VAL A 130 6.40 12.72 -0.67
C VAL A 130 5.55 12.77 0.59
N CYS A 131 5.54 11.67 1.32
CA CYS A 131 4.83 11.50 2.58
C CYS A 131 5.81 11.38 3.73
N ALA A 132 5.67 12.28 4.70
CA ALA A 132 6.38 12.22 5.98
C ALA A 132 5.57 11.39 6.97
N PHE A 133 6.20 10.38 7.56
CA PHE A 133 5.62 9.51 8.56
C PHE A 133 6.14 9.87 9.95
N ALA A 134 5.23 9.92 10.90
CA ALA A 134 5.52 10.30 12.28
C ALA A 134 4.90 9.31 13.27
N ARG A 135 5.47 9.26 14.47
CA ARG A 135 4.87 8.58 15.62
C ARG A 135 3.64 9.35 16.11
N ARG A 136 2.91 8.76 17.06
CA ARG A 136 1.75 9.39 17.71
C ARG A 136 2.11 10.70 18.44
N ASP A 137 3.32 10.80 18.95
CA ASP A 137 3.85 12.01 19.60
C ASP A 137 4.27 13.12 18.60
N GLY A 138 4.13 12.89 17.29
CA GLY A 138 4.53 13.82 16.23
C GLY A 138 6.01 13.74 15.84
N SER A 139 6.82 12.91 16.51
CA SER A 139 8.22 12.72 16.15
C SER A 139 8.35 12.10 14.75
N HIS A 140 9.22 12.69 13.92
CA HIS A 140 9.48 12.22 12.56
C HIS A 140 10.17 10.84 12.59
N LEU A 141 9.79 9.98 11.65
CA LEU A 141 10.38 8.65 11.50
C LEU A 141 11.07 8.49 10.15
N THR A 142 10.36 8.79 9.07
CA THR A 142 10.83 8.52 7.72
C THR A 142 10.00 9.27 6.70
N ASP A 143 10.63 9.62 5.59
CA ASP A 143 9.95 10.13 4.40
C ASP A 143 9.96 9.07 3.30
N ARG A 144 8.85 8.93 2.60
CA ARG A 144 8.73 8.05 1.43
C ARG A 144 8.02 8.78 0.30
N GLY A 145 8.59 8.65 -0.89
CA GLY A 145 8.06 9.30 -2.09
C GLY A 145 7.72 8.33 -3.20
N ARG A 146 6.89 8.80 -4.13
CA ARG A 146 6.55 8.09 -5.36
C ARG A 146 6.12 9.05 -6.46
N VAL A 147 6.64 8.83 -7.66
CA VAL A 147 6.13 9.45 -8.89
C VAL A 147 4.94 8.66 -9.43
N LEU A 148 3.88 9.37 -9.76
CA LEU A 148 2.66 8.83 -10.36
C LEU A 148 2.57 9.26 -11.82
N ALA A 149 2.76 8.31 -12.73
CA ALA A 149 2.74 8.55 -14.19
C ALA A 149 1.36 8.93 -14.76
N ASP A 150 0.33 8.84 -13.93
CA ASP A 150 -1.04 9.15 -14.27
C ASP A 150 -1.27 10.65 -14.54
N THR A 151 -2.07 10.94 -15.57
CA THR A 151 -2.51 12.30 -15.86
C THR A 151 -3.69 12.72 -14.98
N VAL A 152 -3.65 13.96 -14.47
CA VAL A 152 -4.75 14.70 -13.86
C VAL A 152 -5.18 15.80 -14.83
N GLY A 153 -6.43 15.75 -15.29
CA GLY A 153 -6.95 16.70 -16.28
C GLY A 153 -6.95 18.15 -15.79
N MET A 154 -7.06 19.10 -16.72
CA MET A 154 -7.24 20.52 -16.38
C MET A 154 -8.51 20.73 -15.56
N LYS A 155 -8.49 21.69 -14.62
CA LYS A 155 -9.66 22.05 -13.78
C LYS A 155 -10.39 20.84 -13.15
N SER A 156 -9.67 19.77 -12.85
CA SER A 156 -10.26 18.49 -12.44
C SER A 156 -9.75 17.99 -11.10
N ARG A 157 -10.33 16.89 -10.62
CA ARG A 157 -9.81 16.11 -9.49
C ARG A 157 -9.56 14.68 -9.93
N LYS A 158 -8.49 14.09 -9.40
CA LYS A 158 -8.20 12.67 -9.54
C LYS A 158 -7.84 12.06 -8.20
N THR A 159 -8.46 10.93 -7.90
CA THR A 159 -8.17 10.15 -6.69
C THR A 159 -7.23 9.02 -7.02
N PHE A 160 -6.11 8.96 -6.32
CA PHE A 160 -5.15 7.88 -6.34
C PHE A 160 -5.42 6.97 -5.16
N ALA A 161 -5.93 5.78 -5.40
CA ALA A 161 -6.34 4.86 -4.35
C ALA A 161 -5.25 3.82 -4.04
N ARG A 162 -4.97 3.62 -2.74
CA ARG A 162 -4.06 2.57 -2.24
C ARG A 162 -2.67 2.57 -2.92
N VAL A 163 -2.14 3.76 -3.21
CA VAL A 163 -0.80 3.93 -3.77
C VAL A 163 0.24 3.39 -2.77
N PRO A 164 1.04 2.38 -3.15
CA PRO A 164 2.16 1.97 -2.32
C PRO A 164 3.28 2.98 -2.42
N VAL A 165 3.65 3.61 -1.31
CA VAL A 165 4.75 4.61 -1.26
C VAL A 165 6.05 4.01 -0.71
N GLY A 166 6.01 2.79 -0.17
CA GLY A 166 7.19 2.07 0.29
C GLY A 166 6.98 1.38 1.63
N PHE A 167 8.09 0.93 2.23
CA PHE A 167 8.08 0.35 3.57
C PHE A 167 8.24 1.43 4.64
N VAL A 168 7.53 1.30 5.74
CA VAL A 168 7.53 2.26 6.84
C VAL A 168 7.82 1.59 8.18
N ASN A 169 8.31 2.38 9.12
CA ASN A 169 8.54 1.91 10.48
C ASN A 169 7.20 1.48 11.13
N ILE A 170 7.21 0.39 11.88
CA ILE A 170 6.02 -0.16 12.55
C ILE A 170 5.39 0.84 13.54
N ASN A 171 6.17 1.75 14.09
CA ASN A 171 5.73 2.78 15.03
C ASN A 171 5.11 4.02 14.37
N ALA A 172 5.03 4.08 13.03
CA ALA A 172 4.40 5.19 12.32
C ALA A 172 2.89 5.18 12.56
N ASP A 173 2.33 6.22 13.18
CA ASP A 173 0.89 6.35 13.47
C ASP A 173 0.23 7.45 12.64
N GLN A 174 1.04 8.37 12.10
CA GLN A 174 0.59 9.51 11.31
C GLN A 174 1.36 9.58 9.99
N ALA A 175 0.71 10.14 8.97
CA ALA A 175 1.33 10.44 7.69
C ALA A 175 0.78 11.75 7.12
N LYS A 176 1.66 12.59 6.56
CA LYS A 176 1.28 13.78 5.82
C LYS A 176 2.00 13.80 4.48
N CYS A 177 1.24 13.87 3.40
CA CYS A 177 1.78 13.91 2.05
C CYS A 177 1.76 15.32 1.49
N SER A 178 2.72 15.59 0.61
CA SER A 178 2.90 16.83 -0.12
C SER A 178 3.24 16.53 -1.57
N LEU A 179 2.91 17.46 -2.46
CA LEU A 179 3.32 17.43 -3.86
C LEU A 179 4.70 18.07 -3.97
N VAL A 180 5.64 17.40 -4.63
CA VAL A 180 7.03 17.88 -4.74
C VAL A 180 7.38 18.23 -6.17
N THR A 181 6.90 17.46 -7.15
CA THR A 181 7.08 17.75 -8.57
C THR A 181 5.84 17.34 -9.37
N ALA A 182 5.67 17.96 -10.53
CA ALA A 182 4.69 17.58 -11.53
C ALA A 182 5.16 18.10 -12.90
N ARG A 183 4.70 17.47 -13.98
CA ARG A 183 5.00 17.88 -15.37
C ARG A 183 3.74 18.25 -16.12
N ARG A 184 3.84 19.18 -17.08
CA ARG A 184 2.73 19.44 -18.00
C ARG A 184 2.50 18.23 -18.89
N ALA A 185 1.23 17.84 -19.07
CA ALA A 185 0.86 16.65 -19.83
C ALA A 185 0.95 16.84 -21.34
#